data_AF-A0A1E1W875-F1
#
_entry.id   AF-A0A1E1W875-F1
#
_cell.length_a   1.000
_cell.length_b   1.000
_cell.length_c   1.000
_cell.angle_alpha   90.00
_cell.angle_beta   90.00
_cell.angle_gamma   90.00
#
_symmetry.space_group_name_H-M   'P 1'
#
loop_
_entity.id
_entity.type
_entity.pdbx_description
1 polymer ?
#
loop_
_entity_poly.entity_id
_entity_poly.type
_entity_poly.pdbx_seq_one_letter_code
_entity_poly.pdbx_strand_id
1 'polypeptide(L)'
;LSAMANVDPMYQYSLEWFVKLFIRSMAETEPNEDIVERVETIIHHFTFLLYQNVCRSLFERHKLLFAFLVCVRILIDKGVIRYSEYSFLLIGGKILEETENPE
;
A
#
# COMPACT_ATOMS: atom_id res chain seq x y z
N LEU A 1 -2.53 2.68 5.61
CA LEU A 1 -2.15 2.53 7.03
C LEU A 1 -3.36 2.37 7.94
N SER A 2 -4.38 3.25 7.86
CA SER A 2 -5.61 3.14 8.67
C SER A 2 -6.30 1.77 8.55
N ALA A 3 -6.31 1.16 7.36
CA ALA A 3 -6.87 -0.17 7.15
C ALA A 3 -6.18 -1.29 7.96
N MET A 4 -4.94 -1.10 8.44
CA MET A 4 -4.26 -2.10 9.27
C MET A 4 -4.91 -2.25 10.65
N ALA A 5 -5.55 -1.20 11.17
CA ALA A 5 -6.29 -1.27 12.43
C ALA A 5 -7.51 -2.22 12.36
N ASN A 6 -8.02 -2.48 11.15
CA ASN A 6 -9.08 -3.48 10.93
C ASN A 6 -8.54 -4.92 10.97
N VAL A 7 -7.23 -5.12 10.77
CA VAL A 7 -6.58 -6.43 10.86
C VAL A 7 -6.30 -6.77 12.33
N ASP A 8 -5.77 -5.80 13.07
CA ASP A 8 -5.52 -5.93 14.50
C ASP A 8 -5.60 -4.54 15.16
N PRO A 9 -6.35 -4.37 16.27
CA PRO A 9 -6.43 -3.09 16.97
C PRO A 9 -5.08 -2.54 17.44
N MET A 10 -4.04 -3.37 17.57
CA MET A 10 -2.68 -2.93 17.91
C MET A 10 -2.00 -2.15 16.77
N TYR A 11 -2.50 -2.25 15.52
CA TYR A 11 -1.89 -1.60 14.35
C TYR A 11 -2.44 -0.20 14.11
N GLN A 12 -2.22 0.67 15.08
CA GLN A 12 -2.60 2.07 15.01
C GLN A 12 -1.38 2.96 14.76
N TYR A 13 -1.52 3.85 13.78
CA TYR A 13 -0.50 4.82 13.41
C TYR A 13 -1.15 6.20 13.34
N SER A 14 -0.57 7.18 14.03
CA SER A 14 -1.07 8.55 13.99
C SER A 14 -0.63 9.24 12.70
N LEU A 15 -1.43 10.22 12.26
CA LEU A 15 -1.06 11.08 11.14
C LEU A 15 0.22 11.87 11.44
N GLU A 16 0.39 12.32 12.68
CA GLU A 16 1.58 13.05 13.11
C GLU A 16 2.86 12.22 12.94
N TRP A 17 2.83 10.94 13.35
CA TRP A 17 3.96 10.03 13.14
C TRP A 17 4.26 9.83 11.66
N PHE A 18 3.22 9.67 10.83
CA PHE A 18 3.36 9.52 9.38
C PHE A 18 4.03 10.76 8.75
N VAL A 19 3.59 11.96 9.12
CA VAL A 19 4.17 13.22 8.63
C VAL A 19 5.63 13.37 9.05
N LYS A 20 5.97 13.02 10.30
CA LYS A 20 7.37 13.00 10.76
C LYS A 20 8.23 12.05 9.93
N LEU A 21 7.70 10.88 9.59
CA LEU A 21 8.40 9.91 8.75
C LEU A 21 8.61 10.43 7.32
N PHE A 22 7.63 11.15 6.77
CA PHE A 22 7.73 11.78 5.46
C PHE A 22 8.79 12.89 5.43
N ILE A 23 8.77 13.80 6.42
CA ILE A 23 9.78 14.86 6.55
C ILE A 23 11.18 14.26 6.69
N ARG A 24 11.32 13.21 7.50
CA ARG A 24 12.57 12.48 7.64
C ARG A 24 13.05 11.92 6.30
N SER A 25 12.16 11.27 5.55
CA SER A 25 12.50 10.71 4.24
C SER A 25 13.00 11.79 3.26
N MET A 26 12.38 12.97 3.26
CA MET A 26 12.83 14.11 2.44
C MET A 26 14.20 14.65 2.85
N ALA A 27 14.55 14.58 4.14
CA ALA A 27 15.83 15.04 4.66
C ALA A 27 16.96 14.04 4.41
N GLU A 28 16.64 12.75 4.35
CA GLU A 28 17.60 11.66 4.11
C GLU A 28 17.89 11.43 2.61
N THR A 29 17.03 11.92 1.70
CA THR A 29 17.25 11.85 0.24
C THR A 29 18.12 12.98 -0.27
N GLU A 30 19.00 12.69 -1.23
CA GLU A 30 19.87 13.70 -1.85
C GLU A 30 19.04 14.75 -2.61
N PRO A 31 19.41 16.05 -2.51
CA PRO A 31 18.83 17.08 -3.37
C PRO A 31 19.20 16.84 -4.83
N ASN A 32 18.25 17.09 -5.74
CA ASN A 32 18.47 17.05 -7.19
C ASN A 32 17.95 18.36 -7.81
N GLU A 33 18.64 18.85 -8.84
CA GLU A 33 18.25 20.03 -9.62
C GLU A 33 16.97 19.75 -10.45
N ASP A 34 16.79 18.51 -10.90
CA ASP A 34 15.55 18.07 -11.53
C ASP A 34 14.50 17.73 -10.45
N ILE A 35 13.43 18.54 -10.42
CA ILE A 35 12.33 18.38 -9.47
C ILE A 35 11.60 17.05 -9.69
N VAL A 36 11.42 16.62 -10.94
CA VAL A 36 10.70 15.39 -11.28
C VAL A 36 11.48 14.19 -10.76
N GLU A 37 12.78 14.15 -11.03
CA GLU A 37 13.66 13.07 -10.55
C GLU A 37 13.75 13.06 -9.01
N ARG A 38 13.78 14.24 -8.39
CA ARG A 38 13.76 14.37 -6.93
C ARG A 38 12.48 13.79 -6.32
N VAL A 39 11.32 14.06 -6.92
CA VAL A 39 10.02 13.56 -6.44
C VAL A 39 9.98 12.04 -6.49
N GLU A 40 10.40 11.43 -7.61
CA GLU A 40 10.46 9.97 -7.72
C GLU A 40 11.42 9.36 -6.69
N THR A 41 12.60 9.97 -6.50
CA THR A 41 13.58 9.53 -5.50
C THR A 41 12.99 9.53 -4.08
N ILE A 42 12.29 10.62 -3.71
CA ILE A 42 11.61 10.73 -2.41
C ILE A 42 10.51 9.67 -2.29
N ILE A 43 9.69 9.46 -3.32
CA ILE A 43 8.62 8.45 -3.30
C ILE A 43 9.20 7.04 -3.08
N HIS A 44 10.27 6.69 -3.80
CA HIS A 44 10.93 5.40 -3.66
C HIS A 44 11.54 5.20 -2.26
N HIS A 45 12.29 6.19 -1.78
CA HIS A 45 12.89 6.15 -0.45
C HIS A 45 11.82 6.09 0.65
N PHE A 46 10.80 6.94 0.57
CA PHE A 46 9.70 7.00 1.53
C PHE A 46 8.92 5.69 1.57
N THR A 47 8.62 5.09 0.41
CA THR A 47 7.90 3.82 0.33
C THR A 47 8.67 2.72 1.07
N PHE A 48 9.98 2.60 0.86
CA PHE A 48 10.82 1.64 1.56
C PHE A 48 10.92 1.95 3.06
N LEU A 49 11.14 3.21 3.42
CA LEU A 49 11.24 3.64 4.81
C LEU A 49 9.95 3.36 5.58
N LEU A 50 8.79 3.66 4.98
CA LEU A 50 7.48 3.36 5.53
C LEU A 50 7.28 1.87 5.74
N TYR A 51 7.59 1.07 4.71
CA TYR A 51 7.50 -0.39 4.80
C TYR A 51 8.32 -0.93 5.97
N GLN A 52 9.58 -0.52 6.05
CA GLN A 52 10.52 -0.98 7.08
C GLN A 52 10.07 -0.58 8.49
N ASN A 53 9.59 0.65 8.68
CA ASN A 53 9.15 1.12 10.00
C ASN A 53 7.88 0.41 10.47
N VAL A 54 6.90 0.21 9.57
CA VAL A 54 5.67 -0.50 9.91
C VAL A 54 5.94 -1.98 10.17
N CYS A 55 6.77 -2.65 9.36
CA CYS A 55 7.09 -4.06 9.57
C CYS A 55 7.79 -4.36 10.91
N ARG A 56 8.43 -3.38 11.57
CA ARG A 56 9.01 -3.57 12.92
C ARG A 56 7.94 -3.73 14.00
N SER A 57 6.74 -3.16 13.81
CA SER A 57 5.63 -3.25 14.74
C SER A 57 4.59 -4.31 14.37
N LEU A 58 4.72 -4.97 13.22
CA LEU A 58 3.80 -6.02 12.78
C LEU A 58 4.27 -7.42 13.23
N PHE A 59 3.30 -8.30 13.53
CA PHE A 59 3.56 -9.73 13.62
C PHE A 59 3.95 -10.28 12.25
N GLU A 60 4.85 -11.27 12.24
CA GLU A 60 5.40 -11.87 11.01
C GLU A 60 4.31 -12.28 10.01
N ARG A 61 3.25 -12.93 10.51
CA ARG A 61 2.09 -13.38 9.72
C ARG A 61 1.38 -12.27 8.93
N HIS A 62 1.51 -11.00 9.34
CA HIS A 62 0.83 -9.87 8.71
C HIS A 62 1.76 -9.04 7.80
N LYS A 63 3.07 -9.31 7.79
CA LYS A 63 4.02 -8.53 6.97
C LYS A 63 3.77 -8.68 5.48
N LEU A 64 3.47 -9.92 5.02
CA LEU A 64 3.16 -10.18 3.61
C LEU A 64 1.88 -9.47 3.18
N LEU A 65 0.84 -9.51 4.01
CA LEU A 65 -0.42 -8.79 3.76
C LEU A 65 -0.16 -7.29 3.60
N PHE A 66 0.61 -6.70 4.51
CA PHE A 66 0.94 -5.28 4.45
C PHE A 66 1.74 -4.93 3.19
N ALA A 67 2.77 -5.72 2.85
CA ALA A 67 3.55 -5.54 1.63
C ALA A 67 2.66 -5.58 0.37
N PHE A 68 1.75 -6.54 0.32
CA PHE A 68 0.79 -6.69 -0.77
C PHE A 68 -0.12 -5.46 -0.89
N LEU A 69 -0.71 -4.99 0.22
CA LEU A 69 -1.58 -3.81 0.22
C LEU A 69 -0.87 -2.54 -0.24
N VAL A 70 0.39 -2.33 0.17
CA VAL A 70 1.20 -1.19 -0.29
C VAL A 70 1.47 -1.29 -1.78
N CYS A 71 1.90 -2.46 -2.26
CA CYS A 71 2.19 -2.70 -3.67
C CYS A 71 0.96 -2.46 -4.56
N VAL A 72 -0.17 -3.09 -4.23
CA VAL A 72 -1.42 -2.94 -4.97
C VAL A 72 -1.87 -1.48 -4.99
N ARG A 73 -1.79 -0.77 -3.86
CA ARG A 73 -2.18 0.64 -3.80
C ARG A 73 -1.35 1.51 -4.76
N ILE A 74 -0.03 1.29 -4.80
CA ILE A 74 0.87 1.99 -5.72
C ILE A 74 0.54 1.64 -7.18
N LEU A 75 0.31 0.36 -7.49
CA LEU A 75 0.04 -0.08 -8.86
C LEU A 75 -1.33 0.37 -9.38
N ILE A 76 -2.33 0.47 -8.51
CA ILE A 76 -3.63 1.06 -8.86
C ILE A 76 -3.47 2.55 -9.18
N ASP A 77 -2.70 3.28 -8.36
CA ASP A 77 -2.44 4.72 -8.57
C ASP A 77 -1.67 4.98 -9.88
N LYS A 78 -0.71 4.09 -10.21
CA LYS A 78 -0.01 4.09 -11.50
C LYS A 78 -0.88 3.64 -12.69
N GLY A 79 -2.12 3.22 -12.47
CA GLY A 79 -3.01 2.71 -13.52
C GLY A 79 -2.61 1.35 -14.10
N VAL A 80 -1.66 0.65 -13.47
CA VAL A 80 -1.17 -0.67 -13.91
C VAL A 80 -2.19 -1.76 -13.58
N ILE A 81 -2.88 -1.63 -12.44
CA ILE A 81 -3.95 -2.54 -12.01
C ILE A 81 -5.29 -1.80 -12.05
N ARG A 82 -6.30 -2.37 -12.71
CA ARG A 82 -7.65 -1.81 -12.66
C ARG A 82 -8.34 -2.18 -11.35
N TYR A 83 -9.12 -1.26 -10.81
CA TYR A 83 -9.86 -1.51 -9.57
C TYR A 83 -10.82 -2.71 -9.70
N SER A 84 -11.38 -2.95 -10.89
CA SER A 84 -12.22 -4.13 -11.17
C SER A 84 -11.46 -5.45 -11.02
N GLU A 85 -10.22 -5.53 -11.52
CA GLU A 85 -9.36 -6.72 -11.40
C GLU A 85 -8.98 -6.98 -9.94
N TYR A 86 -8.63 -5.91 -9.22
CA TYR A 86 -8.37 -6.01 -7.79
C TYR A 86 -9.61 -6.45 -6.99
N SER A 87 -10.78 -5.89 -7.30
CA SER A 87 -12.04 -6.27 -6.66
C SER A 87 -12.40 -7.73 -6.94
N PHE A 88 -12.22 -8.18 -8.19
CA PHE A 88 -12.40 -9.58 -8.57
C PHE A 88 -11.44 -10.51 -7.82
N LEU A 89 -10.17 -10.12 -7.66
CA LEU A 89 -9.20 -10.90 -6.87
C LEU A 89 -9.64 -11.06 -5.41
N LEU A 90 -10.23 -10.02 -4.81
CA LEU A 90 -10.63 -10.05 -3.39
C LEU A 90 -11.94 -10.80 -3.14
N ILE A 91 -12.93 -10.63 -4.02
CA ILE A 91 -14.30 -11.11 -3.81
C ILE A 91 -14.55 -12.42 -4.59
N GLY A 92 -13.69 -12.73 -5.55
CA GLY A 92 -13.90 -13.80 -6.52
C GLY A 92 -14.91 -13.41 -7.60
N GLY A 93 -15.15 -14.34 -8.53
CA GLY A 93 -16.22 -14.20 -9.50
C GLY A 93 -17.58 -14.36 -8.83
N LYS A 94 -18.38 -13.30 -8.79
CA LYS A 94 -19.82 -13.44 -8.57
C LYS A 94 -20.44 -13.95 -9.86
N ILE A 95 -21.00 -15.16 -9.82
CA ILE A 95 -21.93 -15.62 -10.86
C ILE A 95 -23.16 -14.71 -10.73
N LEU A 96 -23.39 -13.85 -11.72
CA LEU A 96 -24.52 -12.91 -11.71
C LEU A 96 -25.82 -13.56 -12.19
N GLU A 97 -25.75 -14.72 -12.84
CA GLU A 97 -26.91 -15.51 -13.30
C GLU A 97 -26.64 -17.01 -13.15
N GLU A 98 -27.44 -17.71 -12.33
CA GLU A 98 -27.61 -19.15 -12.46
C GLU A 98 -28.43 -19.40 -13.73
N THR A 99 -27.77 -19.69 -14.85
CA THR A 99 -28.47 -20.26 -16.01
C THR A 99 -28.82 -21.70 -15.67
N GLU A 100 -30.11 -22.05 -15.72
CA GLU A 100 -30.56 -23.44 -15.60
C GLU A 100 -29.81 -24.32 -16.61
N ASN A 101 -29.32 -25.46 -16.12
CA ASN A 101 -28.59 -26.42 -16.92
C ASN A 101 -29.51 -26.87 -18.07
N PRO A 102 -29.13 -26.69 -19.35
CA PRO A 102 -29.97 -27.15 -20.45
C PRO A 102 -30.08 -28.68 -20.37
N GLU A 103 -31.33 -29.18 -20.44
CA GLU A 103 -31.66 -30.62 -20.47
C GLU A 103 -30.98 -31.36 -21.62
#